data_AF-A0A931KED3-F1
#
_entry.id   AF-A0A931KED3-F1
#
_cell.length_a   1.000
_cell.length_b   1.000
_cell.length_c   1.000
_cell.angle_alpha   90.00
_cell.angle_beta   90.00
_cell.angle_gamma   90.00
#
_symmetry.space_group_name_H-M   'P 1'
#
loop_
_entity.id
_entity.type
_entity.pdbx_description
1 polymer ?
#
loop_
_entity_poly.entity_id
_entity_poly.type
_entity_poly.pdbx_seq_one_letter_code
_entity_poly.pdbx_strand_id
1 'polypeptide(L)'
;MDPIETSRRSFVQSAGLAAAATATVRAQDTPKPEGEAANAAPAKPLPRRKLGKTGVEITMLNQGAVRGQSYDRILRFAYAQGVRTFDTAKVYGTEPNFKKWFEQSPDVRKEIFLVTKDMPKKSSELIRMLDERLETLGTDYVDLFFIHGLGDQHSTDQAIDMVTSQEFKETADKIRKSGKAKFVGFSSHHKDRGLIIQKAAEAGFVDAVMLQYTPWLDKDSPLNKGLDVAHEKGMGLITMKHIAGQFFGDKPKGDILADVQQKVPMLKERNLTPFQGLLHAIWTDERLASCCVSMRNTDHIRQNIDALMRYEPVKVAQLLELRDAALAHGPTLCADCDGRCSKAAGTKAELGVLTRYLTYHQHLGDRQTARKQFADLPAEAKDWAGADLAAAKEACPNKLDFAALLPKVDEYLA
;
A
#
# COMPACT_ATOMS: atom_id res chain seq x y z
N MET A 1 -29.80 2.10 47.56
CA MET A 1 -30.79 3.06 47.05
C MET A 1 -30.02 4.09 46.26
N ASP A 2 -30.16 4.07 44.94
CA ASP A 2 -29.82 5.19 44.04
C ASP A 2 -30.65 6.44 44.41
N PRO A 3 -30.50 7.59 43.74
CA PRO A 3 -29.29 8.35 43.33
C PRO A 3 -29.48 9.86 43.67
N ILE A 4 -28.46 10.72 43.61
CA ILE A 4 -28.72 12.18 43.53
C ILE A 4 -27.74 12.87 42.57
N GLU A 5 -28.29 13.24 41.40
CA GLU A 5 -27.83 14.34 40.53
C GLU A 5 -27.74 15.65 41.30
N THR A 6 -26.78 16.52 40.97
CA THR A 6 -27.04 17.97 41.14
C THR A 6 -26.42 18.78 40.01
N SER A 7 -27.32 19.52 39.35
CA SER A 7 -27.06 20.48 38.30
C SER A 7 -26.59 21.84 38.84
N ARG A 8 -25.79 22.51 38.01
CA ARG A 8 -25.61 23.97 37.84
C ARG A 8 -26.56 24.90 38.62
N ARG A 9 -26.03 25.68 39.59
CA ARG A 9 -26.18 27.15 39.77
C ARG A 9 -25.83 27.59 41.20
N SER A 10 -24.71 28.28 41.33
CA SER A 10 -24.38 29.38 42.26
C SER A 10 -22.86 29.50 42.19
N PHE A 11 -22.30 30.66 41.86
CA PHE A 11 -22.13 31.71 42.83
C PHE A 11 -21.69 32.99 42.10
N VAL A 12 -22.47 34.07 42.22
CA VAL A 12 -22.01 35.44 41.95
C VAL A 12 -22.40 36.27 43.16
N GLN A 13 -21.41 36.94 43.75
CA GLN A 13 -21.41 38.14 44.61
C GLN A 13 -20.12 38.05 45.45
N SER A 14 -19.19 39.00 45.50
CA SER A 14 -19.31 40.44 45.75
C SER A 14 -17.95 41.11 45.40
N ALA A 15 -17.92 42.21 44.63
CA ALA A 15 -17.76 43.61 45.06
C ALA A 15 -16.32 44.07 45.41
N GLY A 16 -15.81 45.08 44.68
CA GLY A 16 -14.58 45.83 44.99
C GLY A 16 -14.28 46.94 43.96
N LEU A 17 -14.29 48.20 44.41
CA LEU A 17 -14.34 49.46 43.64
C LEU A 17 -13.09 49.84 42.81
N ALA A 18 -13.37 50.31 41.59
CA ALA A 18 -12.81 51.43 40.81
C ALA A 18 -11.33 51.88 40.92
N ALA A 19 -10.61 51.76 39.80
CA ALA A 19 -9.75 52.82 39.27
C ALA A 19 -9.81 52.82 37.74
N ALA A 20 -10.25 53.93 37.14
CA ALA A 20 -10.38 54.08 35.69
C ALA A 20 -9.01 54.33 35.05
N ALA A 21 -8.51 53.34 34.32
CA ALA A 21 -7.48 53.51 33.32
C ALA A 21 -7.99 52.88 32.01
N THR A 22 -8.25 53.72 31.02
CA THR A 22 -8.60 53.30 29.66
C THR A 22 -7.43 52.54 29.03
N ALA A 23 -7.48 51.21 29.13
CA ALA A 23 -6.72 50.30 28.29
C ALA A 23 -7.71 49.54 27.40
N THR A 24 -7.60 49.72 26.09
CA THR A 24 -8.33 48.94 25.09
C THR A 24 -7.88 47.48 25.16
N VAL A 25 -8.59 46.67 25.94
CA VAL A 25 -8.41 45.22 25.91
C VAL A 25 -9.15 44.69 24.68
N ARG A 26 -8.36 44.27 23.68
CA ARG A 26 -8.84 43.43 22.57
C ARG A 26 -9.61 42.25 23.16
N ALA A 27 -10.84 42.04 22.71
CA ALA A 27 -11.57 40.81 22.97
C ALA A 27 -10.68 39.62 22.53
N GLN A 28 -10.28 38.81 23.50
CA GLN A 28 -9.66 37.52 23.22
C GLN A 28 -10.78 36.58 22.78
N ASP A 29 -10.74 36.18 21.51
CA ASP A 29 -11.59 35.15 20.94
C ASP A 29 -11.43 33.85 21.75
N THR A 30 -12.50 33.44 22.44
CA THR A 30 -12.64 32.08 22.94
C THR A 30 -12.67 31.11 21.75
N PRO A 31 -11.84 30.05 21.72
CA PRO A 31 -11.86 29.10 20.61
C PRO A 31 -13.20 28.36 20.60
N LYS A 32 -13.89 28.42 19.46
CA LYS A 32 -15.10 27.66 19.18
C LYS A 32 -14.74 26.16 19.10
N PRO A 33 -15.59 25.23 19.57
CA PRO A 33 -15.31 23.80 19.45
C PRO A 33 -15.26 23.39 17.97
N GLU A 34 -14.20 22.69 17.56
CA GLU A 34 -14.03 22.14 16.22
C GLU A 34 -15.03 21.00 15.99
N GLY A 35 -16.18 21.35 15.41
CA GLY A 35 -17.11 20.45 14.77
C GLY A 35 -17.26 20.84 13.29
N GLU A 36 -17.25 19.83 12.43
CA GLU A 36 -17.58 19.85 10.99
C GLU A 36 -16.53 20.36 10.00
N ALA A 37 -15.50 19.53 9.77
CA ALA A 37 -14.87 19.44 8.44
C ALA A 37 -15.75 18.58 7.51
N ALA A 38 -16.93 19.09 7.14
CA ALA A 38 -17.81 18.46 6.15
C ALA A 38 -17.93 19.28 4.85
N ASN A 39 -17.34 20.47 4.76
CA ASN A 39 -17.39 21.32 3.56
C ASN A 39 -16.07 22.08 3.35
N ALA A 40 -14.97 21.34 3.15
CA ALA A 40 -13.77 21.94 2.57
C ALA A 40 -13.96 22.04 1.05
N ALA A 41 -13.61 23.20 0.46
CA ALA A 41 -13.59 23.37 -0.99
C ALA A 41 -12.80 22.23 -1.66
N PRO A 42 -13.20 21.74 -2.85
CA PRO A 42 -12.56 20.58 -3.46
C PRO A 42 -11.08 20.88 -3.68
N ALA A 43 -10.21 20.02 -3.13
CA ALA A 43 -8.79 20.05 -3.41
C ALA A 43 -8.56 20.04 -4.94
N LYS A 44 -7.49 20.70 -5.39
CA LYS A 44 -7.08 20.65 -6.80
C LYS A 44 -7.05 19.18 -7.25
N PRO A 45 -7.59 18.84 -8.44
CA PRO A 45 -7.56 17.47 -8.92
C PRO A 45 -6.13 16.93 -8.91
N LEU A 46 -5.92 15.79 -8.25
CA LEU A 46 -4.63 15.12 -8.24
C LEU A 46 -4.35 14.48 -9.61
N PRO A 47 -3.08 14.41 -10.06
CA PRO A 47 -2.69 13.71 -11.28
C PRO A 47 -3.24 12.29 -11.37
N ARG A 48 -3.71 11.93 -12.58
CA ARG A 48 -4.32 10.64 -12.90
C ARG A 48 -3.65 10.02 -14.11
N ARG A 49 -3.78 8.69 -14.23
CA ARG A 49 -3.37 7.94 -15.41
C ARG A 49 -4.45 6.92 -15.78
N LYS A 50 -4.53 6.59 -17.07
CA LYS A 50 -5.40 5.52 -17.57
C LYS A 50 -4.99 4.18 -16.96
N LEU A 51 -5.97 3.42 -16.51
CA LEU A 51 -5.77 2.03 -16.08
C LEU A 51 -5.81 1.12 -17.32
N GLY A 52 -4.67 0.94 -17.99
CA GLY A 52 -4.60 0.14 -19.22
C GLY A 52 -5.64 0.56 -20.26
N LYS A 53 -6.32 -0.41 -20.88
CA LYS A 53 -7.38 -0.19 -21.88
C LYS A 53 -8.79 -0.05 -21.29
N THR A 54 -8.93 0.07 -19.96
CA THR A 54 -10.25 0.12 -19.29
C THR A 54 -11.05 1.39 -19.58
N GLY A 55 -10.39 2.44 -20.11
CA GLY A 55 -11.00 3.75 -20.33
C GLY A 55 -11.16 4.60 -19.06
N VAL A 56 -10.78 4.08 -17.89
CA VAL A 56 -10.88 4.80 -16.61
C VAL A 56 -9.54 5.41 -16.22
N GLU A 57 -9.55 6.66 -15.79
CA GLU A 57 -8.40 7.32 -15.18
C GLU A 57 -8.47 7.25 -13.66
N ILE A 58 -7.41 6.69 -13.06
CA ILE A 58 -7.29 6.53 -11.60
C ILE A 58 -6.22 7.47 -11.05
N THR A 59 -6.32 7.83 -9.77
CA THR A 59 -5.31 8.69 -9.14
C THR A 59 -3.98 7.95 -9.11
N MET A 60 -2.88 8.63 -9.48
CA MET A 60 -1.54 8.03 -9.47
C MET A 60 -1.09 7.59 -8.06
N LEU A 61 -1.70 8.17 -7.02
CA LEU A 61 -1.59 7.77 -5.62
C LEU A 61 -2.89 7.08 -5.17
N ASN A 62 -2.77 5.82 -4.74
CA ASN A 62 -3.86 4.99 -4.25
C ASN A 62 -3.72 4.81 -2.73
N GLN A 63 -4.79 5.09 -1.98
CA GLN A 63 -4.85 4.85 -0.53
C GLN A 63 -5.02 3.36 -0.24
N GLY A 64 -3.91 2.74 0.15
CA GLY A 64 -3.87 1.36 0.66
C GLY A 64 -4.50 1.24 2.05
N ALA A 65 -5.05 0.06 2.34
CA ALA A 65 -5.63 -0.28 3.63
C ALA A 65 -4.66 -0.05 4.80
N VAL A 66 -5.21 0.45 5.91
CA VAL A 66 -4.53 0.57 7.21
C VAL A 66 -5.39 -0.11 8.26
N ARG A 67 -4.83 -1.09 8.97
CA ARG A 67 -5.52 -1.77 10.07
C ARG A 67 -5.63 -0.82 11.26
N GLY A 68 -6.79 -0.78 11.90
CA GLY A 68 -7.01 -0.01 13.14
C GLY A 68 -8.34 0.73 13.18
N GLN A 69 -8.77 1.12 14.38
CA GLN A 69 -10.10 1.70 14.62
C GLN A 69 -10.33 3.10 14.04
N SER A 70 -9.28 3.83 13.66
CA SER A 70 -9.37 5.20 13.13
C SER A 70 -9.23 5.27 11.61
N TYR A 71 -9.33 4.13 10.90
CA TYR A 71 -9.12 4.11 9.45
C TYR A 71 -10.17 4.94 8.70
N ASP A 72 -11.40 5.08 9.23
CA ASP A 72 -12.44 5.96 8.66
C ASP A 72 -11.97 7.42 8.51
N ARG A 73 -11.17 7.93 9.46
CA ARG A 73 -10.63 9.30 9.42
C ARG A 73 -9.59 9.44 8.33
N ILE A 74 -8.76 8.42 8.15
CA ILE A 74 -7.73 8.37 7.09
C ILE A 74 -8.40 8.36 5.72
N LEU A 75 -9.45 7.55 5.53
CA LEU A 75 -10.24 7.50 4.29
C LEU A 75 -10.83 8.88 3.93
N ARG A 76 -11.55 9.49 4.88
CA ARG A 76 -12.18 10.80 4.69
C ARG A 76 -11.16 11.90 4.43
N PHE A 77 -10.04 11.90 5.15
CA PHE A 77 -8.99 12.88 4.94
C PHE A 77 -8.32 12.72 3.57
N ALA A 78 -7.95 11.50 3.16
CA ALA A 78 -7.39 11.25 1.84
C ALA A 78 -8.33 11.70 0.71
N TYR A 79 -9.62 11.39 0.83
CA TYR A 79 -10.65 11.86 -0.11
C TYR A 79 -10.76 13.38 -0.16
N ALA A 80 -10.80 14.05 1.01
CA ALA A 80 -10.84 15.50 1.10
C ALA A 80 -9.59 16.16 0.48
N GLN A 81 -8.44 15.49 0.49
CA GLN A 81 -7.22 15.94 -0.15
C GLN A 81 -7.13 15.59 -1.66
N GLY A 82 -8.17 14.99 -2.25
CA GLY A 82 -8.27 14.75 -3.69
C GLY A 82 -7.93 13.32 -4.14
N VAL A 83 -7.57 12.41 -3.22
CA VAL A 83 -7.37 10.99 -3.57
C VAL A 83 -8.71 10.40 -4.00
N ARG A 84 -8.73 9.66 -5.12
CA ARG A 84 -9.92 9.00 -5.65
C ARG A 84 -9.74 7.51 -5.91
N THR A 85 -8.61 6.92 -5.55
CA THR A 85 -8.39 5.47 -5.68
C THR A 85 -8.09 4.89 -4.32
N PHE A 86 -8.90 3.91 -3.92
CA PHE A 86 -8.87 3.31 -2.58
C PHE A 86 -8.81 1.79 -2.69
N ASP A 87 -8.04 1.18 -1.81
CA ASP A 87 -7.76 -0.24 -1.83
C ASP A 87 -8.08 -0.90 -0.48
N THR A 88 -8.78 -2.04 -0.55
CA THR A 88 -9.09 -2.90 0.60
C THR A 88 -9.05 -4.37 0.18
N ALA A 89 -9.32 -5.27 1.13
CA ALA A 89 -9.51 -6.69 0.91
C ALA A 89 -10.18 -7.34 2.14
N LYS A 90 -10.82 -8.50 1.96
CA LYS A 90 -11.40 -9.28 3.06
C LYS A 90 -10.42 -9.50 4.21
N VAL A 91 -9.22 -9.98 3.90
CA VAL A 91 -8.18 -10.34 4.89
C VAL A 91 -7.65 -9.14 5.67
N TYR A 92 -7.86 -7.91 5.17
CA TYR A 92 -7.46 -6.70 5.88
C TYR A 92 -8.44 -6.35 7.01
N GLY A 93 -9.68 -6.83 6.95
CA GLY A 93 -10.72 -6.48 7.92
C GLY A 93 -11.12 -5.01 7.87
N THR A 94 -10.79 -4.30 6.80
CA THR A 94 -11.00 -2.84 6.66
C THR A 94 -12.28 -2.47 5.93
N GLU A 95 -12.96 -3.41 5.27
CA GLU A 95 -14.20 -3.18 4.51
C GLU A 95 -15.34 -2.56 5.33
N PRO A 96 -15.57 -2.93 6.62
CA PRO A 96 -16.59 -2.27 7.42
C PRO A 96 -16.36 -0.76 7.63
N ASN A 97 -15.12 -0.28 7.52
CA ASN A 97 -14.82 1.16 7.61
C ASN A 97 -15.34 1.92 6.37
N PHE A 98 -15.36 1.28 5.21
CA PHE A 98 -15.95 1.86 3.99
C PHE A 98 -17.46 1.91 4.11
N LYS A 99 -18.10 0.85 4.62
CA LYS A 99 -19.54 0.84 4.90
C LYS A 99 -19.96 2.01 5.79
N LYS A 100 -19.27 2.16 6.93
CA LYS A 100 -19.49 3.28 7.85
C LYS A 100 -19.32 4.64 7.15
N TRP A 101 -18.32 4.77 6.29
CA TRP A 101 -18.11 6.01 5.54
C TRP A 101 -19.22 6.27 4.52
N PHE A 102 -19.69 5.26 3.78
CA PHE A 102 -20.78 5.39 2.83
C PHE A 102 -22.12 5.70 3.51
N GLU A 103 -22.38 5.13 4.69
CA GLU A 103 -23.55 5.48 5.51
C GLU A 103 -23.54 6.96 5.94
N GLN A 104 -22.35 7.52 6.18
CA GLN A 104 -22.16 8.93 6.55
C GLN A 104 -22.11 9.88 5.35
N SER A 105 -21.71 9.39 4.18
CA SER A 105 -21.50 10.19 2.96
C SER A 105 -21.82 9.36 1.71
N PRO A 106 -23.11 9.11 1.42
CA PRO A 106 -23.52 8.15 0.39
C PRO A 106 -23.00 8.47 -1.02
N ASP A 107 -22.89 9.75 -1.37
CA ASP A 107 -22.47 10.16 -2.72
C ASP A 107 -20.99 9.90 -3.02
N VAL A 108 -20.15 9.79 -1.97
CA VAL A 108 -18.70 9.51 -2.11
C VAL A 108 -18.45 8.25 -2.92
N ARG A 109 -19.29 7.22 -2.77
CA ARG A 109 -19.10 5.96 -3.48
C ARG A 109 -19.04 6.17 -5.00
N LYS A 110 -19.83 7.09 -5.55
CA LYS A 110 -19.87 7.38 -7.00
C LYS A 110 -18.61 8.13 -7.47
N GLU A 111 -17.88 8.74 -6.56
CA GLU A 111 -16.70 9.56 -6.89
C GLU A 111 -15.38 8.80 -6.82
N ILE A 112 -15.32 7.68 -6.11
CA ILE A 112 -14.09 6.92 -5.89
C ILE A 112 -14.03 5.66 -6.76
N PHE A 113 -12.80 5.30 -7.14
CA PHE A 113 -12.45 4.00 -7.67
C PHE A 113 -12.08 3.08 -6.51
N LEU A 114 -12.93 2.10 -6.20
CA LEU A 114 -12.74 1.18 -5.08
C LEU A 114 -12.29 -0.21 -5.55
N VAL A 115 -11.19 -0.68 -4.97
CA VAL A 115 -10.64 -2.02 -5.16
C VAL A 115 -10.91 -2.87 -3.92
N THR A 116 -11.45 -4.09 -4.11
CA THR A 116 -11.42 -5.13 -3.07
C THR A 116 -10.92 -6.46 -3.62
N LYS A 117 -10.66 -7.43 -2.73
CA LYS A 117 -10.04 -8.72 -3.04
C LYS A 117 -10.53 -9.83 -2.13
N ASP A 118 -10.57 -11.05 -2.66
CA ASP A 118 -10.68 -12.29 -1.87
C ASP A 118 -9.69 -13.36 -2.38
N MET A 119 -9.58 -14.49 -1.67
CA MET A 119 -8.67 -15.60 -1.94
C MET A 119 -9.45 -16.86 -2.34
N PRO A 120 -9.94 -16.95 -3.59
CA PRO A 120 -10.61 -18.15 -4.09
C PRO A 120 -9.65 -19.33 -4.23
N LYS A 121 -10.14 -20.54 -4.03
CA LYS A 121 -9.45 -21.78 -4.44
C LYS A 121 -9.72 -22.12 -5.91
N LYS A 122 -10.86 -21.67 -6.44
CA LYS A 122 -11.28 -21.82 -7.84
C LYS A 122 -11.92 -20.54 -8.33
N SER A 123 -11.73 -20.21 -9.61
CA SER A 123 -12.26 -18.98 -10.21
C SER A 123 -13.76 -18.80 -9.97
N SER A 124 -14.56 -19.87 -10.09
CA SER A 124 -16.02 -19.83 -9.87
C SER A 124 -16.46 -19.33 -8.50
N GLU A 125 -15.61 -19.43 -7.47
CA GLU A 125 -15.92 -18.92 -6.13
C GLU A 125 -15.99 -17.39 -6.07
N LEU A 126 -15.34 -16.69 -7.01
CA LEU A 126 -15.29 -15.22 -7.07
C LEU A 126 -16.69 -14.58 -7.11
N ILE A 127 -17.68 -15.23 -7.72
CA ILE A 127 -19.04 -14.67 -7.82
C ILE A 127 -19.67 -14.53 -6.43
N ARG A 128 -19.67 -15.63 -5.66
CA ARG A 128 -20.18 -15.62 -4.27
C ARG A 128 -19.33 -14.71 -3.38
N MET A 129 -18.01 -14.77 -3.54
CA MET A 129 -17.10 -13.95 -2.75
C MET A 129 -17.32 -12.46 -2.99
N LEU A 130 -17.57 -12.04 -4.24
CA LEU A 130 -17.90 -10.66 -4.58
C LEU A 130 -19.18 -10.22 -3.85
N ASP A 131 -20.23 -11.04 -3.84
CA ASP A 131 -21.48 -10.74 -3.12
C ASP A 131 -21.23 -10.48 -1.62
N GLU A 132 -20.43 -11.34 -0.97
CA GLU A 132 -20.06 -11.14 0.43
C GLU A 132 -19.25 -9.86 0.66
N ARG A 133 -18.36 -9.49 -0.28
CA ARG A 133 -17.60 -8.25 -0.19
C ARG A 133 -18.50 -7.04 -0.30
N LEU A 134 -19.43 -7.04 -1.25
CA LEU A 134 -20.40 -5.96 -1.44
C LEU A 134 -21.28 -5.76 -0.22
N GLU A 135 -21.76 -6.85 0.40
CA GLU A 135 -22.52 -6.80 1.66
C GLU A 135 -21.69 -6.19 2.80
N THR A 136 -20.43 -6.62 2.94
CA THR A 136 -19.51 -6.13 3.99
C THR A 136 -19.16 -4.65 3.78
N LEU A 137 -18.95 -4.24 2.52
CA LEU A 137 -18.66 -2.87 2.12
C LEU A 137 -19.89 -1.96 2.17
N GLY A 138 -21.10 -2.50 2.17
CA GLY A 138 -22.34 -1.73 2.11
C GLY A 138 -22.50 -0.97 0.79
N THR A 139 -22.18 -1.59 -0.35
CA THR A 139 -22.32 -0.99 -1.69
C THR A 139 -22.72 -2.04 -2.71
N ASP A 140 -23.41 -1.64 -3.78
CA ASP A 140 -23.86 -2.57 -4.82
C ASP A 140 -22.79 -2.91 -5.88
N TYR A 141 -21.66 -2.20 -5.90
CA TYR A 141 -20.58 -2.44 -6.84
C TYR A 141 -19.20 -2.04 -6.31
N VAL A 142 -18.16 -2.69 -6.82
CA VAL A 142 -16.76 -2.23 -6.78
C VAL A 142 -16.27 -1.88 -8.17
N ASP A 143 -15.24 -1.05 -8.27
CA ASP A 143 -14.68 -0.72 -9.59
C ASP A 143 -13.75 -1.83 -10.07
N LEU A 144 -12.99 -2.45 -9.16
CA LEU A 144 -12.07 -3.54 -9.49
C LEU A 144 -12.09 -4.62 -8.41
N PHE A 145 -12.27 -5.88 -8.82
CA PHE A 145 -12.21 -7.03 -7.94
C PHE A 145 -11.00 -7.91 -8.27
N PHE A 146 -10.17 -8.20 -7.28
CA PHE A 146 -8.96 -8.99 -7.45
C PHE A 146 -9.02 -10.36 -6.77
N ILE A 147 -8.40 -11.35 -7.42
CA ILE A 147 -7.79 -12.49 -6.71
C ILE A 147 -6.62 -11.96 -5.87
N HIS A 148 -6.65 -12.19 -4.56
CA HIS A 148 -5.65 -11.67 -3.63
C HIS A 148 -4.43 -12.60 -3.56
N GLY A 149 -3.23 -12.05 -3.80
CA GLY A 149 -1.97 -12.77 -3.56
C GLY A 149 -1.83 -14.03 -4.41
N LEU A 150 -2.29 -13.98 -5.66
CA LEU A 150 -2.21 -15.10 -6.59
C LEU A 150 -0.76 -15.60 -6.70
N GLY A 151 -0.60 -16.90 -6.49
CA GLY A 151 0.70 -17.57 -6.43
C GLY A 151 1.26 -17.75 -5.02
N ASP A 152 0.88 -16.93 -4.03
CA ASP A 152 1.46 -17.01 -2.68
C ASP A 152 1.19 -18.37 -2.00
N GLN A 153 0.17 -19.12 -2.44
CA GLN A 153 -0.18 -20.46 -1.96
C GLN A 153 -0.31 -21.50 -3.08
N HIS A 154 0.23 -21.21 -4.28
CA HIS A 154 0.07 -22.03 -5.47
C HIS A 154 1.41 -22.26 -6.14
N SER A 155 1.55 -23.36 -6.89
CA SER A 155 2.66 -23.46 -7.83
C SER A 155 2.53 -22.42 -8.94
N THR A 156 3.63 -22.15 -9.64
CA THR A 156 3.64 -21.25 -10.81
C THR A 156 2.61 -21.68 -11.85
N ASP A 157 2.53 -22.98 -12.16
CA ASP A 157 1.60 -23.52 -13.14
C ASP A 157 0.14 -23.34 -12.71
N GLN A 158 -0.16 -23.57 -11.43
CA GLN A 158 -1.50 -23.35 -10.87
C GLN A 158 -1.89 -21.87 -10.91
N ALA A 159 -0.94 -20.97 -10.61
CA ALA A 159 -1.19 -19.54 -10.66
C ALA A 159 -1.43 -19.06 -12.10
N ILE A 160 -0.68 -19.58 -13.08
CA ILE A 160 -0.90 -19.31 -14.50
C ILE A 160 -2.27 -19.85 -14.93
N ASP A 161 -2.57 -21.11 -14.65
CA ASP A 161 -3.85 -21.74 -15.02
C ASP A 161 -5.05 -20.95 -14.47
N MET A 162 -4.98 -20.47 -13.22
CA MET A 162 -6.03 -19.64 -12.63
C MET A 162 -6.35 -18.39 -13.48
N VAL A 163 -5.38 -17.78 -14.15
CA VAL A 163 -5.58 -16.55 -14.95
C VAL A 163 -5.54 -16.77 -16.46
N THR A 164 -5.35 -18.01 -16.92
CA THR A 164 -5.42 -18.39 -18.34
C THR A 164 -6.55 -19.37 -18.65
N SER A 165 -7.22 -19.92 -17.64
CA SER A 165 -8.28 -20.91 -17.81
C SER A 165 -9.56 -20.33 -18.40
N GLN A 166 -10.29 -21.18 -19.11
CA GLN A 166 -11.63 -20.87 -19.61
C GLN A 166 -12.62 -20.61 -18.46
N GLU A 167 -12.48 -21.29 -17.31
CA GLU A 167 -13.32 -21.06 -16.13
C GLU A 167 -13.16 -19.63 -15.61
N PHE A 168 -11.93 -19.12 -15.53
CA PHE A 168 -11.70 -17.74 -15.11
C PHE A 168 -12.28 -16.74 -16.10
N LYS A 169 -12.08 -16.95 -17.41
CA LYS A 169 -12.68 -16.10 -18.45
C LYS A 169 -14.19 -15.99 -18.29
N GLU A 170 -14.88 -17.13 -18.17
CA GLU A 170 -16.34 -17.16 -18.00
C GLU A 170 -16.79 -16.52 -16.69
N THR A 171 -16.02 -16.72 -15.62
CA THR A 171 -16.32 -16.13 -14.32
C THR A 171 -16.14 -14.60 -14.35
N ALA A 172 -15.04 -14.11 -14.92
CA ALA A 172 -14.80 -12.69 -15.10
C ALA A 172 -15.89 -12.03 -15.95
N ASP A 173 -16.33 -12.69 -17.04
CA ASP A 173 -17.42 -12.19 -17.89
C ASP A 173 -18.75 -12.12 -17.14
N LYS A 174 -19.08 -13.14 -16.32
CA LYS A 174 -20.29 -13.12 -15.46
C LYS A 174 -20.23 -11.98 -14.45
N ILE A 175 -19.07 -11.76 -13.82
CA ILE A 175 -18.85 -10.66 -12.86
C ILE A 175 -19.06 -9.31 -13.55
N ARG A 176 -18.43 -9.06 -14.69
CA ARG A 176 -18.59 -7.80 -15.45
C ARG A 176 -20.04 -7.59 -15.88
N LYS A 177 -20.70 -8.62 -16.43
CA LYS A 177 -22.10 -8.56 -16.88
C LYS A 177 -23.07 -8.29 -15.74
N SER A 178 -22.76 -8.73 -14.53
CA SER A 178 -23.61 -8.46 -13.36
C SER A 178 -23.57 -7.00 -12.89
N GLY A 179 -22.57 -6.21 -13.32
CA GLY A 179 -22.36 -4.84 -12.86
C GLY A 179 -21.77 -4.72 -11.45
N LYS A 180 -21.67 -5.83 -10.70
CA LYS A 180 -21.17 -5.89 -9.32
C LYS A 180 -19.67 -5.58 -9.20
N ALA A 181 -18.89 -5.86 -10.25
CA ALA A 181 -17.56 -5.31 -10.42
C ALA A 181 -17.36 -4.91 -11.89
N LYS A 182 -16.77 -3.73 -12.13
CA LYS A 182 -16.53 -3.24 -13.50
C LYS A 182 -15.34 -3.96 -14.15
N PHE A 183 -14.33 -4.25 -13.35
CA PHE A 183 -13.08 -4.88 -13.78
C PHE A 183 -12.69 -6.05 -12.86
N VAL A 184 -11.97 -7.01 -13.41
CA VAL A 184 -11.47 -8.20 -12.70
C VAL A 184 -9.99 -8.39 -12.96
N GLY A 185 -9.24 -8.77 -11.93
CA GLY A 185 -7.85 -9.16 -12.10
C GLY A 185 -7.26 -9.84 -10.88
N PHE A 186 -5.98 -9.57 -10.59
CA PHE A 186 -5.31 -10.18 -9.44
C PHE A 186 -4.24 -9.27 -8.82
N SER A 187 -3.81 -9.66 -7.63
CA SER A 187 -2.58 -9.13 -7.02
C SER A 187 -1.59 -10.27 -6.78
N SER A 188 -0.28 -10.02 -6.77
CA SER A 188 0.71 -11.08 -6.58
C SER A 188 2.00 -10.60 -5.90
N HIS A 189 2.51 -11.42 -4.97
CA HIS A 189 3.88 -11.34 -4.45
C HIS A 189 4.73 -12.54 -4.91
N HIS A 190 4.22 -13.36 -5.85
CA HIS A 190 4.85 -14.61 -6.24
C HIS A 190 6.22 -14.36 -6.87
N LYS A 191 7.15 -15.31 -6.67
CA LYS A 191 8.51 -15.22 -7.22
C LYS A 191 8.51 -15.13 -8.75
N ASP A 192 7.60 -15.87 -9.39
CA ASP A 192 7.46 -15.92 -10.85
C ASP A 192 6.37 -14.96 -11.37
N ARG A 193 6.03 -13.91 -10.61
CA ARG A 193 4.96 -12.97 -10.98
C ARG A 193 5.17 -12.34 -12.36
N GLY A 194 6.40 -12.13 -12.82
CA GLY A 194 6.68 -11.64 -14.17
C GLY A 194 6.09 -12.54 -15.26
N LEU A 195 6.28 -13.86 -15.13
CA LEU A 195 5.71 -14.85 -16.04
C LEU A 195 4.18 -14.94 -15.91
N ILE A 196 3.65 -14.92 -14.67
CA ILE A 196 2.19 -14.94 -14.43
C ILE A 196 1.52 -13.71 -15.08
N ILE A 197 2.11 -12.52 -14.90
CA ILE A 197 1.65 -11.26 -15.51
C ILE A 197 1.69 -11.35 -17.03
N GLN A 198 2.78 -11.86 -17.61
CA GLN A 198 2.89 -12.05 -19.05
C GLN A 198 1.76 -12.96 -19.57
N LYS A 199 1.55 -14.11 -18.93
CA LYS A 199 0.54 -15.09 -19.37
C LYS A 199 -0.88 -14.56 -19.22
N ALA A 200 -1.17 -13.84 -18.13
CA ALA A 200 -2.44 -13.16 -17.93
C ALA A 200 -2.73 -12.11 -19.03
N ALA A 201 -1.72 -11.32 -19.39
CA ALA A 201 -1.82 -10.33 -20.45
C ALA A 201 -2.07 -10.96 -21.83
N GLU A 202 -1.36 -12.06 -22.14
CA GLU A 202 -1.52 -12.83 -23.37
C GLU A 202 -2.92 -13.45 -23.48
N ALA A 203 -3.49 -13.92 -22.37
CA ALA A 203 -4.84 -14.48 -22.32
C ALA A 203 -5.95 -13.43 -22.59
N GLY A 204 -5.69 -12.16 -22.24
CA GLY A 204 -6.46 -11.01 -22.73
C GLY A 204 -7.78 -10.72 -22.01
N PHE A 205 -8.10 -11.45 -20.95
CA PHE A 205 -9.32 -11.27 -20.14
C PHE A 205 -9.07 -10.87 -18.68
N VAL A 206 -7.84 -10.48 -18.33
CA VAL A 206 -7.49 -9.82 -17.07
C VAL A 206 -7.38 -8.31 -17.31
N ASP A 207 -8.11 -7.51 -16.53
CA ASP A 207 -8.18 -6.05 -16.74
C ASP A 207 -7.00 -5.30 -16.11
N ALA A 208 -6.55 -5.75 -14.93
CA ALA A 208 -5.47 -5.13 -14.19
C ALA A 208 -4.77 -6.10 -13.25
N VAL A 209 -3.53 -5.76 -12.88
CA VAL A 209 -2.76 -6.45 -11.84
C VAL A 209 -2.20 -5.45 -10.82
N MET A 210 -2.22 -5.84 -9.54
CA MET A 210 -1.47 -5.17 -8.48
C MET A 210 -0.23 -5.99 -8.08
N LEU A 211 0.98 -5.47 -8.29
CA LEU A 211 2.22 -6.23 -8.07
C LEU A 211 3.19 -5.57 -7.09
N GLN A 212 4.04 -6.40 -6.49
CA GLN A 212 5.24 -5.92 -5.81
C GLN A 212 6.25 -5.40 -6.84
N TYR A 213 6.68 -4.13 -6.67
CA TYR A 213 7.48 -3.39 -7.64
C TYR A 213 8.63 -2.61 -7.01
N THR A 214 9.73 -2.46 -7.74
CA THR A 214 10.79 -1.49 -7.45
C THR A 214 11.14 -0.70 -8.71
N PRO A 215 11.51 0.59 -8.65
CA PRO A 215 11.80 1.37 -9.87
C PRO A 215 13.17 1.05 -10.50
N TRP A 216 14.02 0.24 -9.85
CA TRP A 216 15.34 -0.16 -10.36
C TRP A 216 15.38 -1.60 -10.85
N LEU A 217 14.34 -2.04 -11.57
CA LEU A 217 14.37 -3.35 -12.22
C LEU A 217 15.44 -3.39 -13.31
N ASP A 218 16.16 -4.51 -13.39
CA ASP A 218 17.01 -4.79 -14.53
C ASP A 218 16.15 -4.89 -15.80
N LYS A 219 16.63 -4.30 -16.89
CA LYS A 219 15.93 -4.24 -18.18
C LYS A 219 15.47 -5.63 -18.65
N ASP A 220 16.32 -6.64 -18.49
CA ASP A 220 16.07 -8.00 -18.96
C ASP A 220 15.45 -8.92 -17.89
N SER A 221 15.12 -8.37 -16.71
CA SER A 221 14.50 -9.14 -15.63
C SER A 221 13.15 -9.75 -16.07
N PRO A 222 12.79 -10.95 -15.56
CA PRO A 222 11.50 -11.57 -15.86
C PRO A 222 10.31 -10.66 -15.53
N LEU A 223 10.39 -9.89 -14.44
CA LEU A 223 9.34 -8.93 -14.10
C LEU A 223 9.26 -7.82 -15.14
N ASN A 224 10.36 -7.18 -15.51
CA ASN A 224 10.31 -6.07 -16.47
C ASN A 224 9.73 -6.50 -17.82
N LYS A 225 10.10 -7.68 -18.33
CA LYS A 225 9.51 -8.28 -19.54
C LYS A 225 8.01 -8.54 -19.40
N GLY A 226 7.57 -9.04 -18.25
CA GLY A 226 6.15 -9.22 -17.97
C GLY A 226 5.37 -7.90 -17.97
N LEU A 227 5.96 -6.84 -17.42
CA LEU A 227 5.36 -5.50 -17.43
C LEU A 227 5.28 -4.90 -18.84
N ASP A 228 6.28 -5.12 -19.69
CA ASP A 228 6.24 -4.69 -21.10
C ASP A 228 5.07 -5.35 -21.84
N VAL A 229 4.96 -6.68 -21.75
CA VAL A 229 3.85 -7.41 -22.40
C VAL A 229 2.49 -6.98 -21.84
N ALA A 230 2.39 -6.80 -20.52
CA ALA A 230 1.16 -6.32 -19.89
C ALA A 230 0.74 -4.94 -20.42
N HIS A 231 1.69 -4.01 -20.51
CA HIS A 231 1.45 -2.67 -21.02
C HIS A 231 1.03 -2.70 -22.51
N GLU A 232 1.76 -3.43 -23.35
CA GLU A 232 1.46 -3.60 -24.78
C GLU A 232 0.07 -4.21 -25.04
N LYS A 233 -0.38 -5.14 -24.19
CA LYS A 233 -1.71 -5.77 -24.26
C LYS A 233 -2.81 -4.92 -23.60
N GLY A 234 -2.45 -3.78 -23.01
CA GLY A 234 -3.37 -2.85 -22.37
C GLY A 234 -3.90 -3.32 -21.01
N MET A 235 -3.21 -4.23 -20.31
CA MET A 235 -3.54 -4.61 -18.94
C MET A 235 -3.08 -3.51 -17.98
N GLY A 236 -3.96 -3.10 -17.07
CA GLY A 236 -3.66 -2.06 -16.08
C GLY A 236 -2.61 -2.50 -15.06
N LEU A 237 -1.63 -1.64 -14.77
CA LEU A 237 -0.55 -1.92 -13.81
C LEU A 237 -0.68 -1.02 -12.58
N ILE A 238 -0.86 -1.62 -11.41
CA ILE A 238 -0.87 -0.95 -10.11
C ILE A 238 0.28 -1.51 -9.27
N THR A 239 1.03 -0.67 -8.60
CA THR A 239 2.18 -1.11 -7.80
C THR A 239 1.88 -1.09 -6.31
N MET A 240 2.51 -1.98 -5.56
CA MET A 240 2.49 -2.03 -4.10
C MET A 240 3.85 -2.49 -3.57
N LYS A 241 4.02 -2.46 -2.25
CA LYS A 241 5.16 -3.08 -1.54
C LYS A 241 6.52 -2.62 -2.06
N HIS A 242 6.66 -1.31 -2.29
CA HIS A 242 7.80 -0.73 -3.00
C HIS A 242 9.11 -0.81 -2.25
N ILE A 243 9.16 -0.30 -1.02
CA ILE A 243 10.28 -0.49 -0.10
C ILE A 243 9.73 -0.41 1.31
N ALA A 244 10.25 -1.25 2.20
CA ALA A 244 10.05 -1.12 3.63
C ALA A 244 11.37 -1.46 4.34
N GLY A 245 11.63 -0.80 5.46
CA GLY A 245 12.95 -0.78 6.07
C GLY A 245 13.05 0.27 7.18
N GLN A 246 14.27 0.48 7.69
CA GLN A 246 14.61 1.52 8.69
C GLN A 246 14.41 2.97 8.19
N PHE A 247 13.68 3.15 7.09
CA PHE A 247 13.15 4.43 6.64
C PHE A 247 12.09 5.02 7.60
N PHE A 248 11.54 4.22 8.52
CA PHE A 248 10.42 4.61 9.40
C PHE A 248 10.81 5.19 10.77
N GLY A 249 12.02 5.73 10.91
CA GLY A 249 12.30 6.66 12.00
C GLY A 249 12.37 6.05 13.41
N ASP A 250 12.62 4.75 13.54
CA ASP A 250 13.23 4.27 14.77
C ASP A 250 14.70 4.70 14.73
N LYS A 251 15.13 5.54 15.67
CA LYS A 251 16.53 5.97 15.79
C LYS A 251 17.29 5.01 16.71
N PRO A 252 18.09 4.06 16.19
CA PRO A 252 19.22 3.55 16.96
C PRO A 252 20.46 4.45 16.84
N LYS A 253 20.67 5.14 15.69
CA LYS A 253 21.82 6.06 15.45
C LYS A 253 21.51 7.09 14.34
N GLY A 254 21.22 8.35 14.69
CA GLY A 254 21.13 9.48 13.73
C GLY A 254 19.78 9.71 13.02
N ASP A 255 19.70 10.73 12.17
CA ASP A 255 18.55 11.04 11.30
C ASP A 255 18.82 10.55 9.88
N ILE A 256 18.51 9.26 9.65
CA ILE A 256 18.85 8.54 8.42
C ILE A 256 18.19 9.19 7.19
N LEU A 257 16.99 9.75 7.34
CA LEU A 257 16.29 10.39 6.22
C LEU A 257 16.98 11.69 5.80
N ALA A 258 17.48 12.46 6.76
CA ALA A 258 18.27 13.65 6.50
C ALA A 258 19.60 13.31 5.81
N ASP A 259 20.27 12.23 6.24
CA ASP A 259 21.52 11.77 5.62
C ASP A 259 21.34 11.38 4.14
N VAL A 260 20.25 10.65 3.82
CA VAL A 260 19.91 10.31 2.43
C VAL A 260 19.67 11.57 1.61
N GLN A 261 18.85 12.49 2.15
CA GLN A 261 18.51 13.72 1.45
C GLN A 261 19.75 14.56 1.13
N GLN A 262 20.74 14.59 2.03
CA GLN A 262 21.99 15.31 1.81
C GLN A 262 22.91 14.63 0.79
N LYS A 263 22.91 13.29 0.75
CA LYS A 263 23.82 12.50 -0.10
C LYS A 263 23.30 12.26 -1.51
N VAL A 264 22.00 12.41 -1.76
CA VAL A 264 21.39 12.27 -3.09
C VAL A 264 21.05 13.67 -3.65
N PRO A 265 21.83 14.20 -4.61
CA PRO A 265 21.66 15.57 -5.11
C PRO A 265 20.23 15.93 -5.52
N MET A 266 19.56 15.02 -6.23
CA MET A 266 18.18 15.21 -6.69
C MET A 266 17.19 15.46 -5.54
N LEU A 267 17.36 14.79 -4.40
CA LEU A 267 16.48 14.97 -3.24
C LEU A 267 16.69 16.33 -2.59
N LYS A 268 17.95 16.78 -2.50
CA LYS A 268 18.30 18.10 -1.97
C LYS A 268 17.80 19.21 -2.90
N GLU A 269 18.11 19.13 -4.19
CA GLU A 269 17.75 20.14 -5.20
C GLU A 269 16.24 20.33 -5.31
N ARG A 270 15.46 19.24 -5.22
CA ARG A 270 14.00 19.27 -5.35
C ARG A 270 13.27 19.37 -4.00
N ASN A 271 14.03 19.43 -2.91
CA ASN A 271 13.52 19.39 -1.53
C ASN A 271 12.49 18.24 -1.34
N LEU A 272 12.94 17.02 -1.62
CA LEU A 272 12.17 15.80 -1.48
C LEU A 272 12.71 14.98 -0.33
N THR A 273 11.81 14.35 0.42
CA THR A 273 12.21 13.24 1.31
C THR A 273 12.61 12.02 0.46
N PRO A 274 13.37 11.07 1.02
CA PRO A 274 13.68 9.81 0.32
C PRO A 274 12.43 9.07 -0.19
N PHE A 275 11.33 9.12 0.57
CA PHE A 275 10.06 8.51 0.15
C PHE A 275 9.40 9.25 -1.01
N GLN A 276 9.42 10.59 -1.00
CA GLN A 276 8.91 11.36 -2.12
C GLN A 276 9.75 11.11 -3.38
N GLY A 277 11.07 11.02 -3.23
CA GLY A 277 11.97 10.60 -4.32
C GLY A 277 11.64 9.20 -4.85
N LEU A 278 11.35 8.23 -3.98
CA LEU A 278 10.92 6.89 -4.38
C LEU A 278 9.61 6.92 -5.16
N LEU A 279 8.63 7.71 -4.72
CA LEU A 279 7.37 7.89 -5.46
C LEU A 279 7.62 8.49 -6.84
N HIS A 280 8.49 9.49 -6.97
CA HIS A 280 8.86 10.06 -8.26
C HIS A 280 9.56 9.03 -9.16
N ALA A 281 10.44 8.20 -8.60
CA ALA A 281 11.09 7.12 -9.33
C ALA A 281 10.09 6.07 -9.82
N ILE A 282 9.10 5.68 -9.00
CA ILE A 282 8.02 4.76 -9.41
C ILE A 282 7.18 5.38 -10.51
N TRP A 283 6.72 6.62 -10.34
CA TRP A 283 5.87 7.28 -11.35
C TRP A 283 6.61 7.56 -12.66
N THR A 284 7.94 7.58 -12.68
CA THR A 284 8.74 7.69 -13.92
C THR A 284 8.48 6.54 -14.88
N ASP A 285 8.09 5.38 -14.38
CA ASP A 285 7.60 4.29 -15.23
C ASP A 285 6.18 4.59 -15.70
N GLU A 286 6.05 5.07 -16.93
CA GLU A 286 4.78 5.47 -17.53
C GLU A 286 3.83 4.29 -17.78
N ARG A 287 4.32 3.05 -17.73
CA ARG A 287 3.47 1.85 -17.81
C ARG A 287 2.54 1.74 -16.61
N LEU A 288 2.92 2.33 -15.47
CA LEU A 288 2.21 2.23 -14.20
C LEU A 288 1.10 3.28 -14.09
N ALA A 289 -0.11 2.82 -13.77
CA ALA A 289 -1.28 3.67 -13.60
C ALA A 289 -1.36 4.27 -12.19
N SER A 290 -0.99 3.51 -11.16
CA SER A 290 -1.13 3.95 -9.77
C SER A 290 -0.16 3.25 -8.80
N CYS A 291 0.12 3.92 -7.69
CA CYS A 291 0.99 3.49 -6.60
C CYS A 291 0.13 3.34 -5.33
N CYS A 292 -0.08 2.10 -4.88
CA CYS A 292 -0.83 1.77 -3.67
C CYS A 292 0.06 1.91 -2.43
N VAL A 293 -0.24 2.91 -1.60
CA VAL A 293 0.53 3.26 -0.40
C VAL A 293 -0.39 3.26 0.81
N SER A 294 -0.03 2.49 1.85
CA SER A 294 -0.72 2.52 3.15
C SER A 294 -0.34 3.78 3.93
N MET A 295 -0.95 4.92 3.58
CA MET A 295 -0.78 6.17 4.33
C MET A 295 -1.55 6.08 5.65
N ARG A 296 -0.84 6.14 6.78
CA ARG A 296 -1.37 5.77 8.11
C ARG A 296 -1.82 6.92 8.98
N ASN A 297 -1.39 8.13 8.63
CA ASN A 297 -1.70 9.36 9.34
C ASN A 297 -1.84 10.50 8.32
N THR A 298 -2.29 11.66 8.79
CA THR A 298 -2.51 12.83 7.93
C THR A 298 -1.22 13.36 7.30
N ASP A 299 -0.07 13.17 7.95
CA ASP A 299 1.21 13.68 7.45
C ASP A 299 1.73 12.84 6.29
N HIS A 300 1.59 11.51 6.34
CA HIS A 300 1.87 10.64 5.20
C HIS A 300 1.00 11.03 3.99
N ILE A 301 -0.28 11.34 4.22
CA ILE A 301 -1.19 11.77 3.15
C ILE A 301 -0.71 13.11 2.56
N ARG A 302 -0.44 14.11 3.39
CA ARG A 302 0.03 15.43 2.94
C ARG A 302 1.36 15.33 2.18
N GLN A 303 2.34 14.59 2.72
CA GLN A 303 3.66 14.43 2.11
C GLN A 303 3.59 13.70 0.76
N ASN A 304 2.79 12.64 0.65
CA ASN A 304 2.67 11.90 -0.60
C ASN A 304 1.89 12.67 -1.67
N ILE A 305 0.89 13.48 -1.26
CA ILE A 305 0.17 14.38 -2.17
C ILE A 305 1.07 15.52 -2.63
N ASP A 306 1.86 16.11 -1.73
CA ASP A 306 2.86 17.11 -2.08
C ASP A 306 3.86 16.57 -3.11
N ALA A 307 4.33 15.32 -2.93
CA ALA A 307 5.16 14.64 -3.92
C ALA A 307 4.44 14.55 -5.27
N LEU A 308 3.19 14.07 -5.27
CA LEU A 308 2.43 13.91 -6.50
C LEU A 308 2.20 15.22 -7.24
N MET A 309 1.89 16.30 -6.51
CA MET A 309 1.64 17.62 -7.09
C MET A 309 2.90 18.27 -7.66
N ARG A 310 4.08 17.89 -7.17
CA ARG A 310 5.40 18.36 -7.63
C ARG A 310 6.14 17.29 -8.43
N TYR A 311 5.41 16.28 -8.93
CA TYR A 311 6.01 15.17 -9.64
C TYR A 311 6.73 15.65 -10.90
N GLU A 312 7.98 15.21 -11.05
CA GLU A 312 8.73 15.30 -12.30
C GLU A 312 9.51 13.99 -12.48
N PRO A 313 9.60 13.45 -13.72
CA PRO A 313 10.34 12.24 -14.03
C PRO A 313 11.80 12.27 -13.54
N VAL A 314 12.30 11.12 -13.11
CA VAL A 314 13.65 10.93 -12.58
C VAL A 314 14.56 10.37 -13.67
N LYS A 315 15.76 10.94 -13.87
CA LYS A 315 16.73 10.41 -14.83
C LYS A 315 17.34 9.10 -14.33
N VAL A 316 17.78 8.23 -15.24
CA VAL A 316 18.39 6.93 -14.89
C VAL A 316 19.55 7.10 -13.89
N ALA A 317 20.44 8.07 -14.08
CA ALA A 317 21.54 8.32 -13.14
C ALA A 317 21.04 8.67 -11.71
N GLN A 318 20.04 9.56 -11.61
CA GLN A 318 19.43 9.95 -10.33
C GLN A 318 18.70 8.78 -9.67
N LEU A 319 18.09 7.90 -10.47
CA LEU A 319 17.42 6.69 -9.99
C LEU A 319 18.42 5.70 -9.39
N LEU A 320 19.59 5.54 -10.01
CA LEU A 320 20.67 4.68 -9.49
C LEU A 320 21.26 5.25 -8.20
N GLU A 321 21.47 6.56 -8.11
CA GLU A 321 21.91 7.22 -6.86
C GLU A 321 20.88 7.03 -5.73
N LEU A 322 19.58 7.20 -6.03
CA LEU A 322 18.51 6.98 -5.07
C LEU A 322 18.45 5.51 -4.62
N ARG A 323 18.63 4.57 -5.55
CA ARG A 323 18.73 3.14 -5.24
C ARG A 323 19.89 2.92 -4.28
N ASP A 324 21.10 3.35 -4.62
CA ASP A 324 22.30 3.07 -3.84
C ASP A 324 22.19 3.64 -2.42
N ALA A 325 21.63 4.84 -2.28
CA ALA A 325 21.30 5.40 -0.97
C ALA A 325 20.27 4.54 -0.23
N ALA A 326 19.16 4.17 -0.89
CA ALA A 326 18.14 3.31 -0.28
C ALA A 326 18.70 1.95 0.20
N LEU A 327 19.60 1.35 -0.57
CA LEU A 327 20.23 0.07 -0.23
C LEU A 327 21.26 0.21 0.91
N ALA A 328 22.05 1.28 0.91
CA ALA A 328 23.03 1.56 1.96
C ALA A 328 22.40 1.67 3.37
N HIS A 329 21.11 1.98 3.45
CA HIS A 329 20.39 2.13 4.72
C HIS A 329 19.68 0.87 5.22
N GLY A 330 19.90 -0.27 4.57
CA GLY A 330 19.44 -1.56 5.08
C GLY A 330 17.93 -1.73 5.00
N PRO A 331 17.37 -1.89 3.80
CA PRO A 331 15.98 -2.30 3.66
C PRO A 331 15.75 -3.64 4.37
N THR A 332 14.52 -3.89 4.80
CA THR A 332 14.12 -5.17 5.40
C THR A 332 13.16 -5.94 4.50
N LEU A 333 12.71 -5.31 3.41
CA LEU A 333 11.82 -5.88 2.41
C LEU A 333 12.49 -5.88 1.04
N CYS A 334 12.49 -7.05 0.40
CA CYS A 334 12.84 -7.16 -1.02
C CYS A 334 11.60 -6.91 -1.86
N ALA A 335 11.63 -5.86 -2.68
CA ALA A 335 10.54 -5.48 -3.59
C ALA A 335 10.71 -6.02 -5.01
N ASP A 336 11.77 -6.79 -5.24
CA ASP A 336 11.91 -7.68 -6.39
C ASP A 336 12.22 -9.11 -5.93
N CYS A 337 11.42 -9.63 -4.99
CA CYS A 337 11.67 -10.95 -4.43
C CYS A 337 11.29 -12.05 -5.42
N ASP A 338 12.27 -12.84 -5.86
CA ASP A 338 12.08 -14.05 -6.67
C ASP A 338 12.74 -15.30 -6.06
N GLY A 339 13.24 -15.19 -4.82
CA GLY A 339 13.91 -16.29 -4.12
C GLY A 339 15.35 -16.56 -4.57
N ARG A 340 15.93 -15.76 -5.48
CA ARG A 340 17.33 -15.93 -5.92
C ARG A 340 18.34 -15.92 -4.77
N CYS A 341 18.04 -15.19 -3.69
CA CYS A 341 18.85 -15.17 -2.47
C CYS A 341 18.90 -16.54 -1.78
N SER A 342 17.77 -17.22 -1.60
CA SER A 342 17.72 -18.58 -1.03
C SER A 342 18.49 -19.58 -1.89
N LYS A 343 18.32 -19.49 -3.22
CA LYS A 343 19.05 -20.35 -4.17
C LYS A 343 20.56 -20.13 -4.08
N ALA A 344 21.01 -18.87 -4.09
CA ALA A 344 22.42 -18.52 -3.98
C ALA A 344 23.03 -18.96 -2.65
N ALA A 345 22.23 -18.88 -1.57
CA ALA A 345 22.62 -19.31 -0.24
C ALA A 345 22.65 -20.85 -0.05
N GLY A 346 22.20 -21.62 -1.04
CA GLY A 346 22.13 -23.07 -0.96
C GLY A 346 21.09 -23.61 0.04
N THR A 347 20.02 -22.85 0.32
CA THR A 347 19.01 -23.22 1.33
C THR A 347 17.60 -23.33 0.75
N LYS A 348 16.75 -24.10 1.45
CA LYS A 348 15.30 -24.14 1.23
C LYS A 348 14.55 -23.06 2.01
N ALA A 349 15.19 -22.42 2.99
CA ALA A 349 14.58 -21.32 3.71
C ALA A 349 14.16 -20.19 2.76
N GLU A 350 12.96 -19.66 2.96
CA GLU A 350 12.40 -18.60 2.14
C GLU A 350 12.86 -17.23 2.66
N LEU A 351 14.16 -16.93 2.53
CA LEU A 351 14.82 -15.75 3.13
C LEU A 351 14.07 -14.43 2.88
N GLY A 352 13.54 -14.24 1.67
CA GLY A 352 12.73 -13.08 1.32
C GLY A 352 11.38 -13.02 2.05
N VAL A 353 10.74 -14.17 2.31
CA VAL A 353 9.48 -14.26 3.06
C VAL A 353 9.73 -14.05 4.56
N LEU A 354 10.80 -14.62 5.10
CA LEU A 354 11.20 -14.44 6.50
C LEU A 354 11.44 -12.95 6.82
N THR A 355 12.24 -12.27 6.01
CA THR A 355 12.52 -10.83 6.16
C THR A 355 11.29 -9.95 5.90
N ARG A 356 10.37 -10.38 5.01
CA ARG A 356 9.06 -9.75 4.83
C ARG A 356 8.19 -9.83 6.09
N TYR A 357 8.14 -10.98 6.77
CA TYR A 357 7.37 -11.11 8.01
C TYR A 357 8.01 -10.33 9.16
N LEU A 358 9.34 -10.26 9.23
CA LEU A 358 10.03 -9.37 10.16
C LEU A 358 9.64 -7.90 9.91
N THR A 359 9.56 -7.49 8.64
CA THR A 359 9.08 -6.16 8.26
C THR A 359 7.64 -5.91 8.75
N TYR A 360 6.75 -6.90 8.65
CA TYR A 360 5.37 -6.77 9.13
C TYR A 360 5.32 -6.59 10.64
N HIS A 361 6.16 -7.32 11.38
CA HIS A 361 6.24 -7.23 12.83
C HIS A 361 6.82 -5.90 13.31
N GLN A 362 8.01 -5.55 12.80
CA GLN A 362 8.80 -4.43 13.32
C GLN A 362 8.33 -3.09 12.74
N HIS A 363 8.18 -2.99 11.42
CA HIS A 363 7.93 -1.71 10.76
C HIS A 363 6.44 -1.42 10.57
N LEU A 364 5.65 -2.46 10.29
CA LEU A 364 4.21 -2.28 10.09
C LEU A 364 3.40 -2.40 11.38
N GLY A 365 4.01 -2.85 12.49
CA GLY A 365 3.32 -3.07 13.76
C GLY A 365 2.30 -4.20 13.75
N ASP A 366 2.23 -4.98 12.67
CA ASP A 366 1.28 -6.09 12.46
C ASP A 366 1.79 -7.38 13.14
N ARG A 367 2.21 -7.26 14.40
CA ARG A 367 2.98 -8.30 15.14
C ARG A 367 2.29 -9.66 15.20
N GLN A 368 0.98 -9.67 15.47
CA GLN A 368 0.21 -10.93 15.55
C GLN A 368 0.08 -11.61 14.19
N THR A 369 -0.22 -10.83 13.14
CA THR A 369 -0.31 -11.36 11.77
C THR A 369 1.05 -11.90 11.31
N ALA A 370 2.14 -11.18 11.57
CA ALA A 370 3.48 -11.63 11.23
C ALA A 370 3.84 -12.98 11.86
N ARG A 371 3.58 -13.15 13.17
CA ARG A 371 3.83 -14.42 13.89
C ARG A 371 2.98 -15.56 13.37
N LYS A 372 1.69 -15.31 13.13
CA LYS A 372 0.80 -16.32 12.56
C LYS A 372 1.29 -16.78 11.18
N GLN A 373 1.60 -15.83 10.29
CA GLN A 373 2.08 -16.16 8.95
C GLN A 373 3.43 -16.89 8.97
N PHE A 374 4.31 -16.55 9.92
CA PHE A 374 5.55 -17.30 10.15
C PHE A 374 5.28 -18.73 10.64
N ALA A 375 4.39 -18.90 11.62
CA ALA A 375 4.03 -20.21 12.17
C ALA A 375 3.44 -21.15 11.10
N ASP A 376 2.65 -20.60 10.18
CA ASP A 376 2.02 -21.34 9.06
C ASP A 376 3.03 -21.81 7.99
N LEU A 377 4.29 -21.34 8.01
CA LEU A 377 5.32 -21.80 7.09
C LEU A 377 5.79 -23.24 7.40
N PRO A 378 6.10 -24.06 6.36
CA PRO A 378 6.80 -25.32 6.52
C PRO A 378 8.12 -25.17 7.28
N ALA A 379 8.57 -26.22 7.96
CA ALA A 379 9.79 -26.17 8.78
C ALA A 379 11.02 -25.80 7.94
N GLU A 380 11.16 -26.39 6.75
CA GLU A 380 12.23 -26.15 5.80
C GLU A 380 12.23 -24.73 5.20
N ALA A 381 11.07 -24.05 5.19
CA ALA A 381 10.96 -22.67 4.74
C ALA A 381 11.44 -21.68 5.80
N LYS A 382 11.55 -22.13 7.06
CA LYS A 382 12.04 -21.36 8.21
C LYS A 382 13.51 -21.62 8.51
N ASP A 383 13.98 -22.85 8.29
CA ASP A 383 15.32 -23.28 8.65
C ASP A 383 16.39 -22.72 7.68
N TRP A 384 17.09 -21.69 8.14
CA TRP A 384 18.18 -21.05 7.42
C TRP A 384 19.57 -21.52 7.88
N ALA A 385 19.66 -22.54 8.73
CA ALA A 385 20.93 -23.06 9.22
C ALA A 385 21.84 -23.51 8.06
N GLY A 386 23.11 -23.11 8.12
CA GLY A 386 24.11 -23.44 7.09
C GLY A 386 23.98 -22.67 5.77
N ALA A 387 23.03 -21.72 5.66
CA ALA A 387 22.89 -20.89 4.47
C ALA A 387 24.08 -19.94 4.27
N ASP A 388 24.58 -19.82 3.03
CA ASP A 388 25.58 -18.80 2.67
C ASP A 388 24.93 -17.42 2.55
N LEU A 389 24.90 -16.70 3.68
CA LEU A 389 24.26 -15.39 3.76
C LEU A 389 25.00 -14.29 2.99
N ALA A 390 26.30 -14.48 2.70
CA ALA A 390 27.05 -13.55 1.86
C ALA A 390 26.62 -13.69 0.40
N ALA A 391 26.52 -14.92 -0.11
CA ALA A 391 25.96 -15.21 -1.43
C ALA A 391 24.50 -14.75 -1.53
N ALA A 392 23.71 -14.95 -0.46
CA ALA A 392 22.32 -14.47 -0.37
C ALA A 392 22.22 -12.95 -0.58
N LYS A 393 23.05 -12.19 0.16
CA LYS A 393 23.11 -10.72 0.10
C LYS A 393 23.54 -10.26 -1.29
N GLU A 394 24.54 -10.91 -1.89
CA GLU A 394 25.02 -10.54 -3.22
C GLU A 394 23.97 -10.79 -4.30
N ALA A 395 23.25 -11.90 -4.23
CA ALA A 395 22.19 -12.22 -5.17
C ALA A 395 20.94 -11.33 -5.00
N CYS A 396 20.70 -10.74 -3.83
CA CYS A 396 19.50 -9.96 -3.57
C CYS A 396 19.50 -8.62 -4.32
N PRO A 397 18.45 -8.27 -5.11
CA PRO A 397 18.37 -6.98 -5.80
C PRO A 397 18.41 -5.77 -4.85
N ASN A 398 17.92 -5.96 -3.63
CA ASN A 398 17.92 -4.94 -2.57
C ASN A 398 19.04 -5.16 -1.54
N LYS A 399 20.02 -6.03 -1.80
CA LYS A 399 21.20 -6.27 -0.94
C LYS A 399 20.87 -6.42 0.55
N LEU A 400 19.75 -7.10 0.87
CA LEU A 400 19.29 -7.27 2.25
C LEU A 400 20.39 -7.91 3.10
N ASP A 401 20.60 -7.37 4.29
CA ASP A 401 21.58 -7.90 5.23
C ASP A 401 21.00 -9.09 6.00
N PHE A 402 20.95 -10.26 5.34
CA PHE A 402 20.36 -11.47 5.92
C PHE A 402 21.05 -11.89 7.23
N ALA A 403 22.36 -11.66 7.35
CA ALA A 403 23.10 -11.96 8.58
C ALA A 403 22.63 -11.11 9.78
N ALA A 404 22.23 -9.86 9.54
CA ALA A 404 21.67 -9.00 10.58
C ALA A 404 20.15 -9.20 10.79
N LEU A 405 19.43 -9.67 9.78
CA LEU A 405 17.97 -9.75 9.79
C LEU A 405 17.43 -11.10 10.28
N LEU A 406 18.02 -12.23 9.86
CA LEU A 406 17.49 -13.56 10.19
C LEU A 406 17.54 -13.87 11.70
N PRO A 407 18.56 -13.48 12.47
CA PRO A 407 18.51 -13.66 13.94
C PRO A 407 17.30 -12.96 14.59
N LYS A 408 16.88 -11.81 14.03
CA LYS A 408 15.68 -11.10 14.50
C LYS A 408 14.38 -11.77 14.06
N VAL A 409 14.38 -12.47 12.93
CA VAL A 409 13.26 -13.33 12.52
C VAL A 409 13.03 -14.36 13.62
N ASP A 410 14.10 -15.06 14.04
CA ASP A 410 14.01 -16.08 15.08
C ASP A 410 13.62 -15.48 16.45
N GLU A 411 14.19 -14.33 16.83
CA GLU A 411 13.88 -13.66 18.10
C GLU A 411 12.41 -13.22 18.20
N TYR A 412 11.86 -12.64 17.13
CA TYR A 412 10.56 -11.96 17.20
C TYR A 412 9.37 -12.77 16.69
N LEU A 413 9.62 -13.73 15.79
CA LEU A 413 8.56 -14.47 15.10
C LEU A 413 8.40 -15.92 15.56
N ALA A 414 9.46 -16.55 16.09
CA ALA A 414 9.44 -17.96 16.50
C ALA A 414 8.66 -18.22 17.79
#